data_AF-A0A9P8TJ62-F1
#
_entry.id   AF-A0A9P8TJ62-F1
#
_cell.length_a   1.000
_cell.length_b   1.000
_cell.length_c   1.000
_cell.angle_alpha   90.00
_cell.angle_beta   90.00
_cell.angle_gamma   90.00
#
_symmetry.space_group_name_H-M   'P 1'
#
loop_
_entity.id
_entity.type
_entity.pdbx_description
1 polymer ?
#
loop_
_entity_poly.entity_id
_entity_poly.type
_entity_poly.pdbx_seq_one_letter_code
_entity_poly.pdbx_strand_id
1 'polypeptide(L)'
;MLSLKTLLPLAALASAATEDLRTYSTYYPSASEVAVDAATASTAVTTSDVEGIFAKRIFVIWLENTDFDKAAESEGLSYLAQYGITLDNYWALTHPSEPNYVAAVGGDYFALDDDRFITFPKNVSTIVDLLESKNISWAEYQEHMPYTGFQGFNYSNQETFANDYMRKHNPLISYDSVSQDADRLSHIKNFTQFEYDLANEQLPQWAFITPNMTNDGHDSSITVAANWSKNFFKPLLENEYFMNETLILLTFDENETYADKNKVFALLFGGAVSESLHGTVDSTFYNHYSEIASVEANWDLDNLGRHDAAANVFEIIAEAANITNDDVDTTYLVNNETYTGYFNDASQEFPAPNVNLKNKAGNPVLPAISSLWAEKYASQSSAGFFTATTTTISTGSIPDATTTASASGSASGSASGSAKASASVSASGSAKASATASSSAAATKSAGAGNTVQVAGLTALFGFIAALAL
;
A
#
# COMPACT_ATOMS: atom_id res chain seq x y z
N MET A 1 57.44 46.32 6.93
CA MET A 1 56.09 46.34 6.32
C MET A 1 55.89 45.04 5.54
N LEU A 2 55.35 44.01 6.19
CA LEU A 2 54.86 42.80 5.50
C LEU A 2 53.34 42.75 5.73
N SER A 3 52.59 42.89 4.64
CA SER A 3 51.14 42.96 4.63
C SER A 3 50.55 41.55 4.73
N LEU A 4 49.74 41.34 5.76
CA LEU A 4 48.92 40.16 6.00
C LEU A 4 47.82 40.12 4.92
N LYS A 5 47.97 39.26 3.90
CA LYS A 5 46.87 38.97 2.95
C LYS A 5 45.98 37.90 3.57
N THR A 6 44.81 38.34 4.01
CA THR A 6 43.66 37.53 4.40
C THR A 6 43.28 36.57 3.26
N LEU A 7 43.35 35.26 3.49
CA LEU A 7 42.66 34.26 2.67
C LEU A 7 41.17 34.33 3.04
N LEU A 8 40.33 34.71 2.09
CA LEU A 8 38.88 34.48 2.15
C LEU A 8 38.62 33.01 1.82
N PRO A 9 37.76 32.29 2.59
CA PRO A 9 37.30 30.97 2.17
C PRO A 9 36.34 31.15 1.00
N LEU A 10 36.62 30.47 -0.10
CA LEU A 10 35.68 30.30 -1.20
C LEU A 10 34.57 29.38 -0.70
N ALA A 11 33.48 29.95 -0.19
CA ALA A 11 32.28 29.20 0.10
C ALA A 11 31.71 28.73 -1.24
N ALA A 12 31.94 27.46 -1.58
CA ALA A 12 31.17 26.79 -2.60
C ALA A 12 29.74 26.68 -2.05
N LEU A 13 28.84 27.57 -2.51
CA LEU A 13 27.42 27.29 -2.43
C LEU A 13 27.19 26.07 -3.32
N ALA A 14 27.08 24.90 -2.72
CA ALA A 14 26.33 23.82 -3.33
C ALA A 14 24.89 24.34 -3.45
N SER A 15 24.52 24.80 -4.64
CA SER A 15 23.12 24.89 -5.02
C SER A 15 22.61 23.46 -4.95
N ALA A 16 21.90 23.10 -3.89
CA ALA A 16 20.97 21.98 -3.98
C ALA A 16 20.07 22.32 -5.16
N ALA A 17 20.17 21.57 -6.26
CA ALA A 17 19.13 21.61 -7.26
C ALA A 17 17.86 21.24 -6.51
N THR A 18 16.95 22.20 -6.37
CA THR A 18 15.60 21.88 -5.95
C THR A 18 15.03 21.08 -7.10
N GLU A 19 14.93 19.77 -6.95
CA GLU A 19 14.24 18.93 -7.92
C GLU A 19 12.80 19.47 -8.03
N ASP A 20 12.41 19.88 -9.24
CA ASP A 20 11.06 20.38 -9.47
C ASP A 20 10.11 19.19 -9.39
N LEU A 21 9.19 19.20 -8.43
CA LEU A 21 8.27 18.08 -8.27
C LEU A 21 7.12 18.16 -9.27
N ARG A 22 6.67 17.01 -9.78
CA ARG A 22 5.42 16.95 -10.56
C ARG A 22 4.24 17.12 -9.61
N THR A 23 3.36 18.06 -9.91
CA THR A 23 2.18 18.36 -9.08
C THR A 23 0.91 18.37 -9.91
N TYR A 24 -0.20 18.00 -9.29
CA TYR A 24 -1.52 18.03 -9.89
C TYR A 24 -2.43 18.96 -9.10
N SER A 25 -3.44 19.51 -9.80
CA SER A 25 -4.43 20.33 -9.12
C SER A 25 -5.32 19.43 -8.27
N THR A 26 -5.35 19.70 -6.97
CA THR A 26 -6.22 18.97 -6.05
C THR A 26 -7.69 19.28 -6.34
N TYR A 27 -8.52 18.24 -6.29
CA TYR A 27 -9.96 18.36 -6.45
C TYR A 27 -10.68 18.32 -5.08
N TYR A 28 -11.32 19.42 -4.71
CA TYR A 28 -12.11 19.57 -3.49
C TYR A 28 -13.55 19.97 -3.83
N PRO A 29 -14.44 18.99 -4.14
CA PRO A 29 -15.84 19.31 -4.40
C PRO A 29 -16.52 19.86 -3.15
N SER A 30 -17.42 20.83 -3.35
CA SER A 30 -18.32 21.30 -2.30
C SER A 30 -19.32 20.21 -1.91
N ALA A 31 -19.87 20.30 -0.68
CA ALA A 31 -20.90 19.37 -0.23
C ALA A 31 -22.13 19.31 -1.18
N SER A 32 -22.46 20.43 -1.83
CA SER A 32 -23.53 20.47 -2.84
C SER A 32 -23.17 19.71 -4.12
N GLU A 33 -21.92 19.80 -4.59
CA GLU A 33 -21.46 19.03 -5.75
C GLU A 33 -21.44 17.54 -5.42
N VAL A 34 -20.91 17.17 -4.25
CA VAL A 34 -20.93 15.79 -3.76
C VAL A 34 -22.34 15.22 -3.72
N ALA A 35 -23.32 15.98 -3.21
CA ALA A 35 -24.71 15.52 -3.14
C ALA A 35 -25.36 15.35 -4.53
N VAL A 36 -25.02 16.20 -5.50
CA VAL A 36 -25.51 16.10 -6.88
C VAL A 36 -24.92 14.89 -7.58
N ASP A 37 -23.60 14.69 -7.47
CA ASP A 37 -22.90 13.57 -8.08
C ASP A 37 -23.38 12.24 -7.49
N ALA A 38 -23.48 12.17 -6.15
CA ALA A 38 -23.98 10.99 -5.43
C ALA A 38 -25.37 10.54 -5.90
N ALA A 39 -26.26 11.48 -6.27
CA ALA A 39 -27.60 11.16 -6.75
C ALA A 39 -27.62 10.48 -8.13
N THR A 40 -26.50 10.55 -8.87
CA THR A 40 -26.37 9.99 -10.22
C THR A 40 -25.24 8.97 -10.36
N ALA A 41 -24.49 8.73 -9.28
CA ALA A 41 -23.39 7.77 -9.25
C ALA A 41 -23.89 6.37 -9.62
N SER A 42 -23.23 5.76 -10.60
CA SER A 42 -23.49 4.37 -10.97
C SER A 42 -22.65 3.44 -10.10
N THR A 43 -23.25 2.34 -9.66
CA THR A 43 -22.55 1.29 -8.93
C THR A 43 -22.70 -0.01 -9.68
N ALA A 44 -21.58 -0.55 -10.17
CA ALA A 44 -21.57 -1.84 -10.81
C ALA A 44 -21.71 -2.97 -9.79
N VAL A 45 -22.37 -4.04 -10.22
CA VAL A 45 -22.37 -5.32 -9.52
C VAL A 45 -21.88 -6.35 -10.53
N THR A 46 -20.65 -6.80 -10.34
CA THR A 46 -20.01 -7.77 -11.23
C THR A 46 -19.58 -8.99 -10.45
N THR A 47 -20.09 -10.14 -10.86
CA THR A 47 -19.66 -11.45 -10.37
C THR A 47 -19.00 -12.22 -11.51
N SER A 48 -18.10 -13.11 -11.13
CA SER A 48 -17.50 -14.10 -12.01
C SER A 48 -17.22 -15.36 -11.20
N ASP A 49 -16.96 -16.47 -11.90
CA ASP A 49 -16.64 -17.76 -11.30
C ASP A 49 -15.47 -18.38 -12.06
N VAL A 50 -14.38 -17.61 -12.17
CA VAL A 50 -13.13 -18.04 -12.79
C VAL A 50 -12.37 -18.87 -11.76
N GLU A 51 -12.15 -20.15 -12.08
CA GLU A 51 -11.44 -21.06 -11.20
C GLU A 51 -10.01 -20.57 -10.95
N GLY A 52 -9.67 -20.41 -9.67
CA GLY A 52 -8.29 -20.21 -9.23
C GLY A 52 -7.66 -21.54 -8.80
N ILE A 53 -6.34 -21.62 -8.82
CA ILE A 53 -5.60 -22.83 -8.43
C ILE A 53 -5.67 -23.11 -6.93
N PHE A 54 -5.93 -22.08 -6.12
CA PHE A 54 -5.97 -22.17 -4.66
C PHE A 54 -7.23 -21.56 -4.05
N ALA A 55 -7.62 -20.36 -4.49
CA ALA A 55 -8.77 -19.63 -3.95
C ALA A 55 -9.75 -19.19 -5.04
N LYS A 56 -11.05 -19.19 -4.73
CA LYS A 56 -12.09 -18.62 -5.58
C LYS A 56 -12.17 -17.11 -5.47
N ARG A 57 -11.82 -16.56 -4.31
CA ARG A 57 -11.76 -15.12 -4.08
C ARG A 57 -10.52 -14.73 -3.31
N ILE A 58 -9.96 -13.57 -3.62
CA ILE A 58 -8.82 -12.98 -2.90
C ILE A 58 -9.20 -11.56 -2.51
N PHE A 59 -9.36 -11.32 -1.20
CA PHE A 59 -9.64 -9.99 -0.65
C PHE A 59 -8.44 -9.45 0.09
N VAL A 60 -8.18 -8.17 -0.13
CA VAL A 60 -7.05 -7.44 0.41
C VAL A 60 -7.58 -6.30 1.26
N ILE A 61 -7.14 -6.24 2.50
CA ILE A 61 -7.57 -5.24 3.48
C ILE A 61 -6.34 -4.58 4.06
N TRP A 62 -6.26 -3.27 3.93
CA TRP A 62 -5.18 -2.47 4.47
C TRP A 62 -5.66 -1.66 5.67
N LEU A 63 -4.89 -1.74 6.75
CA LEU A 63 -4.95 -0.85 7.90
C LEU A 63 -3.82 0.18 7.78
N GLU A 64 -3.79 1.14 8.71
CA GLU A 64 -2.83 2.24 8.68
C GLU A 64 -1.62 2.01 9.59
N ASN A 65 -0.49 2.52 9.13
CA ASN A 65 0.85 2.43 9.68
C ASN A 65 0.96 2.16 11.18
N THR A 66 1.68 1.08 11.50
CA THR A 66 2.01 0.72 12.88
C THR A 66 3.24 -0.18 12.91
N ASP A 67 4.01 -0.13 14.00
CA ASP A 67 5.14 -1.04 14.17
C ASP A 67 4.66 -2.50 14.30
N PHE A 68 5.36 -3.44 13.65
CA PHE A 68 5.02 -4.86 13.64
C PHE A 68 4.64 -5.42 15.01
N ASP A 69 5.46 -5.16 16.04
CA ASP A 69 5.26 -5.69 17.38
C ASP A 69 3.95 -5.17 18.01
N LYS A 70 3.59 -3.90 17.78
CA LYS A 70 2.33 -3.32 18.27
C LYS A 70 1.12 -3.99 17.62
N ALA A 71 1.18 -4.26 16.32
CA ALA A 71 0.13 -4.99 15.62
C ALA A 71 0.01 -6.43 16.13
N ALA A 72 1.13 -7.15 16.18
CA ALA A 72 1.18 -8.56 16.60
C ALA A 72 0.68 -8.75 18.05
N GLU A 73 0.99 -7.82 18.95
CA GLU A 73 0.55 -7.85 20.35
C GLU A 73 -0.90 -7.39 20.57
N SER A 74 -1.57 -6.83 19.55
CA SER A 74 -2.94 -6.34 19.69
C SER A 74 -3.95 -7.49 19.81
N GLU A 75 -4.87 -7.40 20.79
CA GLU A 75 -5.84 -8.48 21.07
C GLU A 75 -6.76 -8.80 19.87
N GLY A 76 -7.11 -7.79 19.07
CA GLY A 76 -7.97 -7.95 17.91
C GLY A 76 -7.30 -8.75 16.80
N LEU A 77 -6.05 -8.41 16.45
CA LEU A 77 -5.30 -9.12 15.40
C LEU A 77 -4.81 -10.49 15.89
N SER A 78 -4.38 -10.59 17.15
CA SER A 78 -4.07 -11.88 17.80
C SER A 78 -5.27 -12.84 17.83
N TYR A 79 -6.51 -12.32 17.90
CA TYR A 79 -7.71 -13.15 17.76
C TYR A 79 -7.87 -13.69 16.34
N LEU A 80 -7.68 -12.85 15.31
CA LEU A 80 -7.79 -13.27 13.91
C LEU A 80 -6.66 -14.22 13.50
N ALA A 81 -5.46 -14.02 14.02
CA ALA A 81 -4.30 -14.89 13.74
C ALA A 81 -4.53 -16.36 14.13
N GLN A 82 -5.46 -16.64 15.03
CA GLN A 82 -5.87 -18.02 15.37
C GLN A 82 -6.60 -18.74 14.24
N TYR A 83 -7.01 -18.03 13.18
CA TYR A 83 -7.73 -18.56 12.02
C TYR A 83 -6.89 -18.49 10.74
N GLY A 84 -5.58 -18.24 10.84
CA GLY A 84 -4.75 -17.97 9.69
C GLY A 84 -3.26 -18.19 9.91
N ILE A 85 -2.47 -17.63 9.01
CA ILE A 85 -1.02 -17.72 8.94
C ILE A 85 -0.47 -16.31 9.08
N THR A 86 0.25 -16.05 10.17
CA THR A 86 0.95 -14.77 10.34
C THR A 86 2.18 -14.74 9.43
N LEU A 87 2.33 -13.69 8.62
CA LEU A 87 3.52 -13.47 7.80
C LEU A 87 4.49 -12.56 8.57
N ASP A 88 5.58 -13.11 9.09
CA ASP A 88 6.50 -12.36 9.97
C ASP A 88 7.68 -11.70 9.24
N ASN A 89 7.73 -11.87 7.92
CA ASN A 89 8.73 -11.34 7.00
C ASN A 89 8.06 -10.61 5.81
N TYR A 90 7.02 -9.82 6.09
CA TYR A 90 6.30 -8.99 5.13
C TYR A 90 6.74 -7.52 5.21
N TRP A 91 7.08 -6.92 4.07
CA TRP A 91 7.72 -5.60 4.01
C TRP A 91 6.93 -4.60 3.19
N ALA A 92 6.79 -3.39 3.74
CA ALA A 92 6.35 -2.25 2.95
C ALA A 92 7.46 -1.78 2.01
N LEU A 93 7.10 -0.89 1.09
CA LEU A 93 7.95 -0.53 -0.05
C LEU A 93 8.71 0.77 0.17
N THR A 94 8.12 1.72 0.87
CA THR A 94 8.69 3.04 1.18
C THR A 94 7.86 3.68 2.30
N HIS A 95 8.22 4.91 2.65
CA HIS A 95 7.31 5.89 3.23
C HIS A 95 6.98 7.02 2.25
N PRO A 96 5.84 7.72 2.38
CA PRO A 96 4.70 7.49 3.31
C PRO A 96 3.64 6.51 2.75
N SER A 97 2.39 6.55 3.23
CA SER A 97 1.28 5.67 2.85
C SER A 97 0.99 5.59 1.34
N GLU A 98 0.71 6.72 0.66
CA GLU A 98 0.21 6.73 -0.72
C GLU A 98 1.05 5.92 -1.73
N PRO A 99 2.40 6.00 -1.74
CA PRO A 99 3.20 5.16 -2.63
C PRO A 99 3.01 3.66 -2.40
N ASN A 100 2.77 3.20 -1.16
CA ASN A 100 2.50 1.79 -0.89
C ASN A 100 1.16 1.36 -1.52
N TYR A 101 0.09 2.15 -1.33
CA TYR A 101 -1.24 1.85 -1.89
C TYR A 101 -1.20 1.75 -3.42
N VAL A 102 -0.63 2.74 -4.10
CA VAL A 102 -0.60 2.74 -5.58
C VAL A 102 0.29 1.61 -6.13
N ALA A 103 1.39 1.29 -5.44
CA ALA A 103 2.24 0.17 -5.81
C ALA A 103 1.56 -1.20 -5.68
N ALA A 104 0.66 -1.37 -4.71
CA ALA A 104 -0.07 -2.61 -4.49
C ALA A 104 -1.04 -2.97 -5.64
N VAL A 105 -1.45 -1.98 -6.44
CA VAL A 105 -2.29 -2.23 -7.63
C VAL A 105 -1.57 -1.99 -8.96
N GLY A 106 -0.51 -1.17 -8.98
CA GLY A 106 0.19 -0.77 -10.20
C GLY A 106 1.57 -1.39 -10.39
N GLY A 107 2.09 -2.11 -9.40
CA GLY A 107 3.39 -2.80 -9.47
C GLY A 107 4.62 -1.87 -9.41
N ASP A 108 4.44 -0.56 -9.22
CA ASP A 108 5.49 0.45 -9.01
C ASP A 108 4.86 1.72 -8.40
N TYR A 109 5.61 2.46 -7.58
CA TYR A 109 5.21 3.77 -7.05
C TYR A 109 5.90 4.95 -7.75
N PHE A 110 6.76 4.68 -8.74
CA PHE A 110 7.31 5.67 -9.67
C PHE A 110 8.03 6.84 -8.98
N ALA A 111 8.74 6.53 -7.90
CA ALA A 111 9.42 7.47 -7.01
C ALA A 111 8.50 8.48 -6.30
N LEU A 112 7.23 8.15 -6.09
CA LEU A 112 6.37 8.92 -5.19
C LEU A 112 6.92 8.81 -3.75
N ASP A 113 6.95 9.94 -3.05
CA ASP A 113 7.54 10.11 -1.71
C ASP A 113 6.75 11.06 -0.81
N ASP A 114 5.51 11.35 -1.21
CA ASP A 114 4.56 12.17 -0.47
C ASP A 114 3.11 11.69 -0.70
N ASP A 115 2.20 12.23 0.10
CA ASP A 115 0.75 11.94 0.10
C ASP A 115 -0.06 13.01 -0.67
N ARG A 116 0.53 13.60 -1.70
CA ARG A 116 -0.12 14.68 -2.46
C ARG A 116 -1.11 14.11 -3.47
N PHE A 117 -2.06 14.93 -3.92
CA PHE A 117 -2.93 14.54 -5.02
C PHE A 117 -2.09 14.22 -6.28
N ILE A 118 -2.09 12.95 -6.68
CA ILE A 118 -1.44 12.45 -7.89
C ILE A 118 -2.41 11.78 -8.85
N THR A 119 -2.04 11.79 -10.14
CA THR A 119 -2.67 10.93 -11.14
C THR A 119 -1.60 10.23 -11.99
N PHE A 120 -1.88 8.97 -12.33
CA PHE A 120 -1.10 8.18 -13.28
C PHE A 120 -1.72 8.28 -14.67
N PRO A 121 -0.89 8.44 -15.72
CA PRO A 121 -1.38 8.48 -17.10
C PRO A 121 -2.22 7.26 -17.49
N LYS A 122 -3.22 7.45 -18.38
CA LYS A 122 -4.18 6.43 -18.81
C LYS A 122 -3.57 5.15 -19.42
N ASN A 123 -2.33 5.22 -19.90
CA ASN A 123 -1.60 4.07 -20.46
C ASN A 123 -0.81 3.27 -19.41
N VAL A 124 -0.87 3.65 -18.14
CA VAL A 124 -0.30 2.89 -17.02
C VAL A 124 -1.33 1.86 -16.57
N SER A 125 -0.98 0.60 -16.73
CA SER A 125 -1.84 -0.53 -16.36
C SER A 125 -1.77 -0.84 -14.88
N THR A 126 -2.83 -1.46 -14.37
CA THR A 126 -2.95 -1.96 -13.00
C THR A 126 -3.39 -3.42 -13.01
N ILE A 127 -3.50 -4.03 -11.84
CA ILE A 127 -4.06 -5.36 -11.64
C ILE A 127 -5.43 -5.54 -12.32
N VAL A 128 -6.21 -4.46 -12.47
CA VAL A 128 -7.50 -4.46 -13.19
C VAL A 128 -7.34 -4.95 -14.64
N ASP A 129 -6.29 -4.51 -15.34
CA ASP A 129 -6.05 -4.95 -16.72
C ASP A 129 -5.76 -6.46 -16.80
N LEU A 130 -5.10 -7.02 -15.77
CA LEU A 130 -4.84 -8.45 -15.66
C LEU A 130 -6.12 -9.24 -15.36
N LEU A 131 -6.91 -8.77 -14.39
CA LEU A 131 -8.18 -9.41 -13.99
C LEU A 131 -9.18 -9.42 -15.15
N GLU A 132 -9.35 -8.29 -15.84
CA GLU A 132 -10.25 -8.16 -16.98
C GLU A 132 -9.81 -9.03 -18.17
N SER A 133 -8.50 -9.28 -18.34
CA SER A 133 -8.00 -10.18 -19.40
C SER A 133 -8.54 -11.61 -19.29
N LYS A 134 -8.95 -12.03 -18.09
CA LYS A 134 -9.60 -13.33 -17.83
C LYS A 134 -11.05 -13.21 -17.34
N ASN A 135 -11.68 -12.04 -17.44
CA ASN A 135 -13.04 -11.76 -16.96
C ASN A 135 -13.24 -12.04 -15.46
N ILE A 136 -12.22 -11.77 -14.64
CA ILE A 136 -12.30 -11.88 -13.19
C ILE A 136 -12.91 -10.59 -12.66
N SER A 137 -14.00 -10.70 -11.92
CA SER A 137 -14.70 -9.55 -11.36
C SER A 137 -13.92 -8.97 -10.19
N TRP A 138 -13.96 -7.64 -10.10
CA TRP A 138 -13.16 -6.88 -9.15
C TRP A 138 -13.96 -5.70 -8.59
N ALA A 139 -13.63 -5.25 -7.38
CA ALA A 139 -14.12 -3.99 -6.83
C ALA A 139 -13.15 -3.42 -5.79
N GLU A 140 -13.28 -2.13 -5.49
CA GLU A 140 -12.76 -1.57 -4.25
C GLU A 140 -13.93 -1.21 -3.33
N TYR A 141 -13.73 -1.35 -2.03
CA TYR A 141 -14.68 -0.91 -1.02
C TYR A 141 -14.02 0.03 -0.02
N GLN A 142 -14.47 1.28 -0.02
CA GLN A 142 -13.85 2.37 0.73
C GLN A 142 -14.84 2.88 1.78
N GLU A 143 -14.48 2.75 3.06
CA GLU A 143 -15.37 3.16 4.15
C GLU A 143 -15.57 4.67 4.16
N HIS A 144 -16.82 5.09 4.29
CA HIS A 144 -17.25 6.50 4.29
C HIS A 144 -16.90 7.33 3.03
N MET A 145 -16.47 6.69 1.94
CA MET A 145 -16.43 7.35 0.63
C MET A 145 -17.84 7.80 0.23
N PRO A 146 -18.10 9.07 -0.14
CA PRO A 146 -19.47 9.61 -0.17
C PRO A 146 -20.40 8.96 -1.21
N TYR A 147 -19.84 8.45 -2.31
CA TYR A 147 -20.55 7.72 -3.36
C TYR A 147 -19.54 6.92 -4.20
N THR A 148 -20.02 5.94 -4.97
CA THR A 148 -19.19 5.13 -5.87
C THR A 148 -18.50 6.00 -6.92
N GLY A 149 -17.18 5.88 -7.03
CA GLY A 149 -16.38 6.63 -7.99
C GLY A 149 -16.04 8.07 -7.56
N PHE A 150 -16.11 8.37 -6.26
CA PHE A 150 -15.71 9.68 -5.74
C PHE A 150 -14.21 9.95 -5.97
N GLN A 151 -13.90 11.04 -6.67
CA GLN A 151 -12.53 11.40 -7.06
C GLN A 151 -11.91 12.53 -6.22
N GLY A 152 -12.68 13.11 -5.29
CA GLY A 152 -12.21 14.22 -4.46
C GLY A 152 -11.07 13.79 -3.53
N PHE A 153 -10.23 14.74 -3.14
CA PHE A 153 -9.06 14.50 -2.28
C PHE A 153 -9.44 13.88 -0.93
N ASN A 154 -10.56 14.31 -0.36
CA ASN A 154 -11.09 13.75 0.88
C ASN A 154 -12.60 13.94 0.99
N TYR A 155 -13.22 13.20 1.90
CA TYR A 155 -14.58 13.46 2.37
C TYR A 155 -14.57 13.36 3.91
N SER A 156 -14.74 14.51 4.57
CA SER A 156 -14.73 14.58 6.03
C SER A 156 -16.03 14.08 6.65
N ASN A 157 -15.97 13.72 7.93
CA ASN A 157 -17.15 13.39 8.70
C ASN A 157 -18.11 14.60 8.77
N GLN A 158 -19.39 14.41 8.47
CA GLN A 158 -20.35 15.51 8.33
C GLN A 158 -20.82 16.11 9.68
N GLU A 159 -20.48 15.47 10.80
CA GLU A 159 -20.81 15.96 12.15
C GLU A 159 -19.59 16.54 12.87
N THR A 160 -18.45 15.83 12.84
CA THR A 160 -17.24 16.21 13.58
C THR A 160 -16.24 16.99 12.75
N PHE A 161 -16.37 16.97 11.42
CA PHE A 161 -15.40 17.51 10.45
C PHE A 161 -14.00 16.88 10.52
N ALA A 162 -13.85 15.76 11.23
CA ALA A 162 -12.63 14.96 11.21
C ALA A 162 -12.42 14.34 9.82
N ASN A 163 -11.19 13.92 9.54
CA ASN A 163 -10.93 13.12 8.34
C ASN A 163 -11.72 11.82 8.42
N ASP A 164 -12.19 11.34 7.27
CA ASP A 164 -13.00 10.12 7.21
C ASP A 164 -12.53 9.27 6.02
N TYR A 165 -12.90 9.66 4.79
CA TYR A 165 -12.32 9.10 3.58
C TYR A 165 -11.19 10.01 3.07
N MET A 166 -10.05 9.39 2.71
CA MET A 166 -8.91 10.04 2.05
C MET A 166 -8.58 9.33 0.76
N ARG A 167 -8.41 10.09 -0.33
CA ARG A 167 -8.09 9.55 -1.66
C ARG A 167 -6.79 8.74 -1.68
N LYS A 168 -5.80 9.12 -0.86
CA LYS A 168 -4.50 8.45 -0.79
C LYS A 168 -4.57 6.98 -0.38
N HIS A 169 -5.65 6.54 0.29
CA HIS A 169 -5.86 5.14 0.69
C HIS A 169 -6.78 4.36 -0.27
N ASN A 170 -7.13 4.97 -1.40
CA ASN A 170 -7.89 4.37 -2.49
C ASN A 170 -6.95 4.26 -3.70
N PRO A 171 -6.36 3.09 -3.97
CA PRO A 171 -5.25 3.01 -4.92
C PRO A 171 -5.69 3.16 -6.38
N LEU A 172 -6.80 2.56 -6.82
CA LEU A 172 -7.18 2.60 -8.23
C LEU A 172 -7.71 3.97 -8.69
N ILE A 173 -8.24 4.82 -7.80
CA ILE A 173 -8.69 6.18 -8.15
C ILE A 173 -7.54 7.09 -8.63
N SER A 174 -6.30 6.71 -8.32
CA SER A 174 -5.09 7.39 -8.77
C SER A 174 -4.73 7.13 -10.23
N TYR A 175 -5.31 6.12 -10.88
CA TYR A 175 -4.99 5.76 -12.26
C TYR A 175 -6.03 6.28 -13.24
N ASP A 176 -5.63 7.08 -14.22
CA ASP A 176 -6.54 7.58 -15.27
C ASP A 176 -7.14 6.45 -16.14
N SER A 177 -6.51 5.27 -16.15
CA SER A 177 -7.04 4.04 -16.74
C SER A 177 -8.28 3.52 -16.03
N VAL A 178 -8.56 4.00 -14.81
CA VAL A 178 -9.74 3.68 -14.01
C VAL A 178 -10.59 4.93 -13.79
N SER A 179 -10.01 6.03 -13.29
CA SER A 179 -10.75 7.24 -12.91
C SER A 179 -11.43 7.96 -14.08
N GLN A 180 -10.93 7.75 -15.31
CA GLN A 180 -11.50 8.30 -16.55
C GLN A 180 -12.21 7.24 -17.41
N ASP A 181 -12.46 6.05 -16.86
CA ASP A 181 -13.29 5.02 -17.47
C ASP A 181 -14.56 4.83 -16.63
N ALA A 182 -15.72 5.17 -17.19
CA ALA A 182 -16.97 5.17 -16.42
C ALA A 182 -17.38 3.78 -15.92
N ASP A 183 -17.00 2.71 -16.63
CA ASP A 183 -17.28 1.34 -16.22
C ASP A 183 -16.40 0.98 -15.03
N ARG A 184 -15.08 1.09 -15.18
CA ARG A 184 -14.12 0.80 -14.09
C ARG A 184 -14.32 1.70 -12.87
N LEU A 185 -14.63 2.98 -13.06
CA LEU A 185 -14.93 3.92 -11.96
C LEU A 185 -16.13 3.46 -11.11
N SER A 186 -17.12 2.79 -11.73
CA SER A 186 -18.31 2.29 -11.04
C SER A 186 -18.05 1.05 -10.16
N HIS A 187 -16.81 0.52 -10.17
CA HIS A 187 -16.34 -0.56 -9.30
C HIS A 187 -15.61 -0.06 -8.05
N ILE A 188 -15.37 1.25 -7.93
CA ILE A 188 -14.78 1.88 -6.73
C ILE A 188 -15.94 2.29 -5.82
N LYS A 189 -16.33 1.42 -4.88
CA LYS A 189 -17.60 1.50 -4.15
C LYS A 189 -17.44 2.05 -2.73
N ASN A 190 -18.50 2.70 -2.25
CA ASN A 190 -18.65 2.94 -0.80
C ASN A 190 -18.80 1.59 -0.09
N PHE A 191 -18.25 1.46 1.12
CA PHE A 191 -18.25 0.20 1.86
C PHE A 191 -19.64 -0.37 2.22
N THR A 192 -20.70 0.44 2.28
CA THR A 192 -22.09 -0.05 2.38
C THR A 192 -22.49 -0.98 1.23
N GLN A 193 -21.84 -0.85 0.06
CA GLN A 193 -22.04 -1.78 -1.06
C GLN A 193 -21.44 -3.16 -0.80
N PHE A 194 -20.43 -3.28 0.07
CA PHE A 194 -19.93 -4.60 0.49
C PHE A 194 -21.03 -5.38 1.22
N GLU A 195 -21.76 -4.73 2.12
CA GLU A 195 -22.88 -5.37 2.84
C GLU A 195 -23.99 -5.77 1.88
N TYR A 196 -24.30 -4.91 0.89
CA TYR A 196 -25.27 -5.23 -0.16
C TYR A 196 -24.82 -6.43 -1.00
N ASP A 197 -23.59 -6.42 -1.51
CA ASP A 197 -23.03 -7.48 -2.34
C ASP A 197 -22.92 -8.80 -1.55
N LEU A 198 -22.54 -8.75 -0.27
CA LEU A 198 -22.52 -9.92 0.61
C LEU A 198 -23.92 -10.51 0.81
N ALA A 199 -24.92 -9.68 1.11
CA ALA A 199 -26.29 -10.13 1.39
C ALA A 199 -27.00 -10.72 0.16
N ASN A 200 -26.57 -10.33 -1.06
CA ASN A 200 -27.13 -10.79 -2.32
C ASN A 200 -26.27 -11.87 -3.01
N GLU A 201 -25.23 -12.38 -2.35
CA GLU A 201 -24.27 -13.34 -2.92
C GLU A 201 -23.62 -12.84 -4.23
N GLN A 202 -23.22 -11.57 -4.23
CA GLN A 202 -22.76 -10.79 -5.38
C GLN A 202 -21.34 -10.21 -5.23
N LEU A 203 -20.60 -10.65 -4.21
CA LEU A 203 -19.20 -10.26 -4.03
C LEU A 203 -18.34 -10.57 -5.27
N PRO A 204 -17.36 -9.70 -5.62
CA PRO A 204 -16.41 -9.95 -6.70
C PRO A 204 -15.41 -11.05 -6.35
N GLN A 205 -14.62 -11.49 -7.33
CA GLN A 205 -13.53 -12.44 -7.07
C GLN A 205 -12.28 -11.82 -6.48
N TRP A 206 -11.95 -10.59 -6.87
CA TRP A 206 -10.90 -9.80 -6.22
C TRP A 206 -11.50 -8.54 -5.59
N ALA A 207 -11.04 -8.17 -4.40
CA ALA A 207 -11.44 -6.90 -3.81
C ALA A 207 -10.32 -6.28 -2.98
N PHE A 208 -10.23 -4.95 -3.04
CA PHE A 208 -9.40 -4.15 -2.13
C PHE A 208 -10.30 -3.33 -1.20
N ILE A 209 -10.06 -3.40 0.10
CA ILE A 209 -10.90 -2.77 1.12
C ILE A 209 -10.04 -1.89 2.01
N THR A 210 -10.47 -0.64 2.18
CA THR A 210 -9.82 0.29 3.12
C THR A 210 -10.88 0.79 4.12
N PRO A 211 -10.65 0.64 5.43
CA PRO A 211 -11.42 1.35 6.45
C PRO A 211 -11.21 2.87 6.36
N ASN A 212 -12.03 3.63 7.09
CA ASN A 212 -11.85 5.08 7.19
C ASN A 212 -10.66 5.41 8.09
N MET A 213 -10.24 6.68 8.08
CA MET A 213 -9.10 7.20 8.85
C MET A 213 -9.15 6.94 10.37
N THR A 214 -10.32 6.64 10.93
CA THR A 214 -10.45 6.24 12.34
C THR A 214 -10.29 4.72 12.49
N ASN A 215 -10.90 3.95 11.60
CA ASN A 215 -10.98 2.50 11.69
C ASN A 215 -9.73 1.79 11.14
N ASP A 216 -8.95 2.44 10.28
CA ASP A 216 -7.66 1.95 9.80
C ASP A 216 -6.55 2.14 10.84
N GLY A 217 -6.71 3.12 11.75
CA GLY A 217 -5.76 3.43 12.81
C GLY A 217 -5.10 4.81 12.69
N HIS A 218 -5.26 5.52 11.56
CA HIS A 218 -4.52 6.75 11.23
C HIS A 218 -4.75 7.87 12.25
N ASP A 219 -6.01 8.25 12.44
CA ASP A 219 -6.44 9.32 13.34
C ASP A 219 -6.88 8.74 14.71
N SER A 220 -6.49 7.49 15.00
CA SER A 220 -6.88 6.78 16.22
C SER A 220 -5.71 6.00 16.87
N SER A 221 -5.72 4.66 16.84
CA SER A 221 -4.69 3.79 17.40
C SER A 221 -4.82 2.36 16.87
N ILE A 222 -3.75 1.59 16.98
CA ILE A 222 -3.76 0.14 16.70
C ILE A 222 -4.85 -0.63 17.46
N THR A 223 -5.22 -0.19 18.66
CA THR A 223 -6.32 -0.85 19.42
C THR A 223 -7.67 -0.68 18.73
N VAL A 224 -7.92 0.49 18.14
CA VAL A 224 -9.16 0.78 17.40
C VAL A 224 -9.19 -0.03 16.11
N ALA A 225 -8.09 0.00 15.34
CA ALA A 225 -7.99 -0.76 14.09
C ALA A 225 -8.11 -2.27 14.27
N ALA A 226 -7.45 -2.82 15.30
CA ALA A 226 -7.55 -4.24 15.65
C ALA A 226 -8.98 -4.64 16.08
N ASN A 227 -9.67 -3.78 16.84
CA ASN A 227 -11.06 -4.04 17.24
C ASN A 227 -12.03 -3.93 16.07
N TRP A 228 -11.84 -2.94 15.18
CA TRP A 228 -12.61 -2.84 13.95
C TRP A 228 -12.46 -4.11 13.11
N SER A 229 -11.21 -4.54 12.88
CA SER A 229 -10.91 -5.74 12.08
C SER A 229 -11.57 -6.98 12.68
N LYS A 230 -11.42 -7.19 14.00
CA LYS A 230 -12.07 -8.30 14.70
C LYS A 230 -13.58 -8.26 14.58
N ASN A 231 -14.21 -7.09 14.74
CA ASN A 231 -15.66 -6.96 14.69
C ASN A 231 -16.21 -7.12 13.27
N PHE A 232 -15.47 -6.66 12.26
CA PHE A 232 -15.80 -6.86 10.85
C PHE A 232 -15.74 -8.34 10.47
N PHE A 233 -14.65 -9.03 10.80
CA PHE A 233 -14.46 -10.43 10.39
C PHE A 233 -15.22 -11.44 11.24
N LYS A 234 -15.48 -11.18 12.52
CA LYS A 234 -16.17 -12.15 13.41
C LYS A 234 -17.47 -12.73 12.81
N PRO A 235 -18.43 -11.94 12.30
CA PRO A 235 -19.60 -12.50 11.64
C PRO A 235 -19.30 -13.12 10.27
N LEU A 236 -18.27 -12.63 9.56
CA LEU A 236 -17.88 -13.14 8.24
C LEU A 236 -17.24 -14.53 8.31
N LEU A 237 -16.51 -14.84 9.38
CA LEU A 237 -15.93 -16.16 9.63
C LEU A 237 -17.01 -17.27 9.76
N GLU A 238 -18.25 -16.89 10.11
CA GLU A 238 -19.40 -17.80 10.21
C GLU A 238 -20.27 -17.80 8.93
N ASN A 239 -19.98 -16.93 7.96
CA ASN A 239 -20.76 -16.79 6.73
C ASN A 239 -20.25 -17.75 5.64
N GLU A 240 -21.05 -18.78 5.33
CA GLU A 240 -20.70 -19.81 4.34
C GLU A 240 -20.43 -19.23 2.95
N TYR A 241 -21.23 -18.26 2.49
CA TYR A 241 -21.01 -17.63 1.18
C TYR A 241 -19.68 -16.89 1.16
N PHE A 242 -19.39 -16.05 2.16
CA PHE A 242 -18.14 -15.28 2.24
C PHE A 242 -16.93 -16.19 2.40
N MET A 243 -17.00 -17.23 3.22
CA MET A 243 -15.85 -18.09 3.51
C MET A 243 -15.58 -19.14 2.43
N ASN A 244 -16.52 -19.40 1.51
CA ASN A 244 -16.34 -20.40 0.45
C ASN A 244 -15.10 -20.11 -0.41
N GLU A 245 -14.00 -20.82 -0.12
CA GLU A 245 -12.70 -20.73 -0.82
C GLU A 245 -12.19 -19.29 -0.99
N THR A 246 -12.46 -18.42 0.00
CA THR A 246 -11.95 -17.05 0.03
C THR A 246 -10.63 -17.01 0.79
N LEU A 247 -9.61 -16.41 0.18
CA LEU A 247 -8.36 -16.01 0.81
C LEU A 247 -8.42 -14.52 1.14
N ILE A 248 -7.92 -14.15 2.31
CA ILE A 248 -7.94 -12.80 2.84
C ILE A 248 -6.53 -12.43 3.26
N LEU A 249 -6.01 -11.32 2.74
CA LEU A 249 -4.84 -10.63 3.23
C LEU A 249 -5.30 -9.44 4.08
N LEU A 250 -4.93 -9.43 5.36
CA LEU A 250 -5.03 -8.25 6.23
C LEU A 250 -3.63 -7.76 6.57
N THR A 251 -3.30 -6.53 6.20
CA THR A 251 -1.96 -5.96 6.40
C THR A 251 -2.01 -4.45 6.64
N PHE A 252 -0.84 -3.81 6.64
CA PHE A 252 -0.62 -2.39 6.87
C PHE A 252 0.18 -1.82 5.69
N ASP A 253 -0.01 -0.54 5.40
CA ASP A 253 0.73 0.18 4.37
C ASP A 253 2.22 0.30 4.67
N GLU A 254 2.59 0.64 5.91
CA GLU A 254 3.97 0.83 6.37
C GLU A 254 4.12 0.70 7.91
N ASN A 255 5.34 0.79 8.42
CA ASN A 255 5.59 0.91 9.85
C ASN A 255 5.46 2.37 10.32
N GLU A 256 5.26 2.59 11.63
CA GLU A 256 5.15 3.95 12.20
C GLU A 256 6.54 4.60 12.35
N THR A 257 7.56 3.78 12.66
CA THR A 257 8.89 4.28 12.99
C THR A 257 9.85 4.27 11.80
N TYR A 258 10.04 5.43 11.16
CA TYR A 258 10.94 5.67 10.01
C TYR A 258 12.42 5.32 10.25
N ALA A 259 12.85 5.17 11.51
CA ALA A 259 14.21 4.75 11.84
C ALA A 259 14.38 3.22 11.84
N ASP A 260 13.26 2.50 11.94
CA ASP A 260 13.22 1.04 11.97
C ASP A 260 12.98 0.47 10.58
N LYS A 261 13.33 -0.79 10.39
CA LYS A 261 13.10 -1.50 9.12
C LYS A 261 11.60 -1.59 8.83
N ASN A 262 11.17 -1.25 7.61
CA ASN A 262 9.77 -1.17 7.19
C ASN A 262 9.10 -2.54 7.03
N LYS A 263 9.07 -3.29 8.11
CA LYS A 263 8.45 -4.60 8.21
C LYS A 263 7.09 -4.42 8.87
N VAL A 264 6.05 -4.92 8.22
CA VAL A 264 4.65 -4.77 8.64
C VAL A 264 4.05 -6.11 9.02
N PHE A 265 3.05 -6.07 9.89
CA PHE A 265 2.26 -7.26 10.19
C PHE A 265 1.39 -7.61 8.97
N ALA A 266 1.33 -8.89 8.62
CA ALA A 266 0.38 -9.38 7.63
C ALA A 266 -0.19 -10.73 8.09
N LEU A 267 -1.44 -10.98 7.73
CA LEU A 267 -2.17 -12.19 8.07
C LEU A 267 -2.90 -12.72 6.85
N LEU A 268 -2.65 -13.99 6.51
CA LEU A 268 -3.45 -14.74 5.54
C LEU A 268 -4.47 -15.60 6.28
N PHE A 269 -5.74 -15.46 5.97
CA PHE A 269 -6.83 -16.26 6.56
C PHE A 269 -8.02 -16.36 5.60
N GLY A 270 -9.11 -17.00 6.03
CA GLY A 270 -10.28 -17.24 5.19
C GLY A 270 -10.48 -18.73 4.91
N GLY A 271 -11.60 -19.11 4.28
CA GLY A 271 -11.95 -20.51 4.11
C GLY A 271 -11.14 -21.26 3.04
N ALA A 272 -10.28 -20.57 2.27
CA ALA A 272 -9.26 -21.21 1.45
C ALA A 272 -8.06 -21.74 2.29
N VAL A 273 -7.83 -21.19 3.48
CA VAL A 273 -6.73 -21.62 4.36
C VAL A 273 -7.15 -22.87 5.13
N SER A 274 -6.34 -23.94 5.03
CA SER A 274 -6.58 -25.18 5.78
C SER A 274 -6.49 -24.96 7.30
N GLU A 275 -7.39 -25.59 8.06
CA GLU A 275 -7.35 -25.56 9.54
C GLU A 275 -6.00 -26.02 10.12
N SER A 276 -5.26 -26.87 9.39
CA SER A 276 -3.92 -27.31 9.82
C SER A 276 -2.87 -26.21 9.84
N LEU A 277 -3.13 -25.08 9.15
CA LEU A 277 -2.25 -23.92 9.08
C LEU A 277 -2.69 -22.80 10.03
N HIS A 278 -3.83 -22.94 10.71
CA HIS A 278 -4.32 -21.93 11.63
C HIS A 278 -3.37 -21.73 12.83
N GLY A 279 -3.03 -20.48 13.11
CA GLY A 279 -2.09 -20.10 14.17
C GLY A 279 -0.63 -20.37 13.86
N THR A 280 -0.29 -20.68 12.59
CA THR A 280 1.10 -20.86 12.16
C THR A 280 1.74 -19.54 11.72
N VAL A 281 3.04 -19.60 11.44
CA VAL A 281 3.84 -18.46 10.98
C VAL A 281 4.54 -18.86 9.69
N ASP A 282 4.52 -17.97 8.71
CA ASP A 282 5.31 -18.06 7.48
C ASP A 282 6.37 -16.94 7.48
N SER A 283 7.63 -17.33 7.28
CA SER A 283 8.80 -16.44 7.27
C SER A 283 9.38 -16.21 5.88
N THR A 284 8.69 -16.65 4.84
CA THR A 284 9.03 -16.32 3.45
C THR A 284 9.01 -14.80 3.26
N PHE A 285 9.98 -14.28 2.51
CA PHE A 285 10.03 -12.86 2.23
C PHE A 285 8.88 -12.45 1.32
N TYR A 286 8.09 -11.48 1.76
CA TYR A 286 7.06 -10.84 0.96
C TYR A 286 7.16 -9.32 1.04
N ASN A 287 6.59 -8.66 0.06
CA ASN A 287 6.32 -7.23 0.08
C ASN A 287 4.98 -6.93 -0.60
N HIS A 288 4.57 -5.67 -0.69
CA HIS A 288 3.27 -5.32 -1.30
C HIS A 288 3.09 -5.80 -2.75
N TYR A 289 4.17 -6.04 -3.51
CA TYR A 289 4.06 -6.64 -4.85
C TYR A 289 3.73 -8.13 -4.84
N SER A 290 3.98 -8.81 -3.71
CA SER A 290 3.66 -10.23 -3.52
C SER A 290 2.16 -10.48 -3.55
N GLU A 291 1.33 -9.46 -3.26
CA GLU A 291 -0.11 -9.50 -3.46
C GLU A 291 -0.47 -9.71 -4.94
N ILE A 292 0.00 -8.83 -5.83
CA ILE A 292 -0.25 -8.92 -7.28
C ILE A 292 0.29 -10.25 -7.81
N ALA A 293 1.53 -10.62 -7.46
CA ALA A 293 2.13 -11.88 -7.89
C ALA A 293 1.30 -13.10 -7.46
N SER A 294 0.68 -13.05 -6.28
CA SER A 294 -0.19 -14.13 -5.78
C SER A 294 -1.54 -14.18 -6.49
N VAL A 295 -2.11 -13.03 -6.84
CA VAL A 295 -3.31 -12.94 -7.70
C VAL A 295 -3.02 -13.49 -9.09
N GLU A 296 -1.87 -13.13 -9.67
CA GLU A 296 -1.42 -13.67 -10.96
C GLU A 296 -1.26 -15.19 -10.91
N ALA A 297 -0.57 -15.71 -9.89
CA ALA A 297 -0.36 -17.14 -9.74
C ALA A 297 -1.67 -17.89 -9.51
N ASN A 298 -2.61 -17.32 -8.73
CA ASN A 298 -3.87 -17.97 -8.43
C ASN A 298 -4.73 -18.20 -9.69
N TRP A 299 -4.82 -17.21 -10.57
CA TRP A 299 -5.63 -17.29 -11.79
C TRP A 299 -4.83 -17.47 -13.09
N ASP A 300 -3.55 -17.81 -12.98
CA ASP A 300 -2.63 -18.01 -14.12
C ASP A 300 -2.57 -16.78 -15.05
N LEU A 301 -2.52 -15.58 -14.48
CA LEU A 301 -2.50 -14.33 -15.25
C LEU A 301 -1.11 -14.05 -15.85
N ASP A 302 -1.12 -13.24 -16.91
CA ASP A 302 0.07 -12.49 -17.34
C ASP A 302 0.44 -11.43 -16.28
N ASN A 303 1.57 -10.74 -16.43
CA ASN A 303 2.02 -9.70 -15.49
C ASN A 303 2.07 -8.29 -16.09
N LEU A 304 2.27 -7.28 -15.24
CA LEU A 304 2.38 -5.86 -15.60
C LEU A 304 3.74 -5.48 -16.19
N GLY A 305 4.73 -6.37 -16.12
CA GLY A 305 6.12 -6.07 -16.48
C GLY A 305 6.79 -5.13 -15.48
N ARG A 306 6.37 -5.19 -14.21
CA ARG A 306 6.84 -4.36 -13.10
C ARG A 306 7.40 -5.26 -11.98
N HIS A 307 7.32 -4.82 -10.73
CA HIS A 307 7.85 -5.57 -9.59
C HIS A 307 7.03 -6.79 -9.20
N ASP A 308 5.77 -6.85 -9.62
CA ASP A 308 4.91 -8.02 -9.57
C ASP A 308 5.57 -9.26 -10.19
N ALA A 309 6.21 -9.13 -11.35
CA ALA A 309 6.79 -10.27 -12.07
C ALA A 309 7.90 -11.00 -11.29
N ALA A 310 8.64 -10.31 -10.44
CA ALA A 310 9.74 -10.89 -9.67
C ALA A 310 9.40 -11.14 -8.21
N ALA A 311 8.24 -10.66 -7.73
CA ALA A 311 7.85 -10.82 -6.34
C ALA A 311 7.62 -12.29 -5.98
N ASN A 312 7.83 -12.62 -4.70
CA ASN A 312 7.45 -13.91 -4.17
C ASN A 312 5.91 -14.03 -4.14
N VAL A 313 5.42 -15.26 -4.23
CA VAL A 313 4.00 -15.61 -4.20
C VAL A 313 3.71 -16.19 -2.83
N PHE A 314 2.57 -15.88 -2.20
CA PHE A 314 2.20 -16.46 -0.90
C PHE A 314 2.37 -17.97 -0.93
N GLU A 315 3.11 -18.53 0.03
CA GLU A 315 3.64 -19.89 -0.01
C GLU A 315 2.54 -20.92 -0.27
N ILE A 316 1.34 -20.73 0.32
CA ILE A 316 0.17 -21.58 0.09
C ILE A 316 -0.29 -21.62 -1.39
N ILE A 317 -0.19 -20.50 -2.13
CA ILE A 317 -0.47 -20.42 -3.56
C ILE A 317 0.74 -20.93 -4.35
N ALA A 318 1.96 -20.60 -3.90
CA ALA A 318 3.19 -21.04 -4.57
C ALA A 318 3.30 -22.57 -4.60
N GLU A 319 3.02 -23.24 -3.48
CA GLU A 319 2.95 -24.71 -3.38
C GLU A 319 1.90 -25.28 -4.33
N ALA A 320 0.70 -24.69 -4.36
CA ALA A 320 -0.39 -25.13 -5.25
C ALA A 320 -0.03 -24.96 -6.74
N ALA A 321 0.67 -23.88 -7.09
CA ALA A 321 1.10 -23.56 -8.44
C ALA A 321 2.47 -24.14 -8.82
N ASN A 322 3.14 -24.87 -7.92
CA ASN A 322 4.50 -25.38 -8.10
C ASN A 322 5.49 -24.26 -8.50
N ILE A 323 5.38 -23.13 -7.83
CA ILE A 323 6.27 -21.97 -7.91
C ILE A 323 7.31 -22.07 -6.80
N THR A 324 8.53 -21.63 -7.07
CA THR A 324 9.60 -21.53 -6.06
C THR A 324 9.83 -20.06 -5.71
N ASN A 325 9.65 -19.73 -4.44
CA ASN A 325 9.99 -18.43 -3.88
C ASN A 325 11.51 -18.28 -3.72
N ASP A 326 11.98 -17.03 -3.85
CA ASP A 326 13.37 -16.69 -3.61
C ASP A 326 13.62 -16.43 -2.13
N ASP A 327 14.78 -16.87 -1.64
CA ASP A 327 15.32 -16.43 -0.37
C ASP A 327 15.98 -15.05 -0.54
N VAL A 328 15.54 -14.06 0.24
CA VAL A 328 15.96 -12.67 0.11
C VAL A 328 16.72 -12.25 1.37
N ASP A 329 17.95 -11.77 1.20
CA ASP A 329 18.75 -11.25 2.31
C ASP A 329 18.20 -9.90 2.80
N THR A 330 17.53 -9.92 3.94
CA THR A 330 16.96 -8.72 4.57
C THR A 330 17.91 -8.02 5.55
N THR A 331 19.18 -8.42 5.62
CA THR A 331 20.17 -7.90 6.59
C THR A 331 20.27 -6.38 6.54
N TYR A 332 20.25 -5.79 5.34
CA TYR A 332 20.38 -4.33 5.13
C TYR A 332 19.13 -3.68 4.53
N LEU A 333 18.01 -4.43 4.44
CA LEU A 333 16.74 -3.90 3.95
C LEU A 333 16.15 -2.93 4.98
N VAL A 334 15.69 -1.76 4.50
CA VAL A 334 15.08 -0.70 5.31
C VAL A 334 13.74 -0.26 4.73
N ASN A 335 13.67 0.11 3.44
CA ASN A 335 12.45 0.53 2.73
C ASN A 335 11.71 1.73 3.36
N ASN A 336 12.43 2.76 3.82
CA ASN A 336 11.81 4.00 4.36
C ASN A 336 12.00 5.22 3.45
N GLU A 337 12.69 5.06 2.32
CA GLU A 337 13.06 6.16 1.45
C GLU A 337 12.85 5.75 0.00
N THR A 338 12.42 6.73 -0.79
CA THR A 338 12.21 6.54 -2.23
C THR A 338 13.52 6.64 -3.01
N TYR A 339 13.48 6.18 -4.27
CA TYR A 339 14.51 6.47 -5.27
C TYR A 339 14.17 7.78 -6.02
N THR A 340 15.10 8.33 -6.81
CA THR A 340 14.79 9.48 -7.69
C THR A 340 14.09 9.00 -8.96
N GLY A 341 13.01 9.65 -9.38
CA GLY A 341 12.21 9.20 -10.51
C GLY A 341 11.10 10.18 -10.88
N TYR A 342 10.05 9.65 -11.49
CA TYR A 342 9.04 10.47 -12.18
C TYR A 342 8.34 11.48 -11.25
N PHE A 343 7.96 11.11 -10.03
CA PHE A 343 7.22 12.08 -9.20
C PHE A 343 8.10 13.10 -8.49
N ASN A 344 9.30 12.71 -8.08
CA ASN A 344 10.19 13.61 -7.33
C ASN A 344 11.24 14.34 -8.18
N ASP A 345 11.34 14.06 -9.49
CA ASP A 345 12.13 14.85 -10.44
C ASP A 345 11.39 15.01 -11.79
N ALA A 346 10.90 16.23 -12.05
CA ALA A 346 10.17 16.59 -13.26
C ALA A 346 10.99 16.44 -14.56
N SER A 347 12.31 16.29 -14.50
CA SER A 347 13.16 16.02 -15.65
C SER A 347 13.15 14.53 -16.06
N GLN A 348 12.79 13.62 -15.14
CA GLN A 348 12.72 12.19 -15.44
C GLN A 348 11.49 11.86 -16.28
N GLU A 349 11.66 11.03 -17.31
CA GLU A 349 10.52 10.52 -18.07
C GLU A 349 9.76 9.43 -17.28
N PHE A 350 8.49 9.22 -17.59
CA PHE A 350 7.74 8.10 -17.02
C PHE A 350 8.36 6.76 -17.48
N PRO A 351 8.77 5.85 -16.58
CA PRO A 351 9.44 4.60 -16.94
C PRO A 351 8.49 3.62 -17.63
N ALA A 352 8.89 3.03 -18.76
CA ALA A 352 8.16 1.93 -19.39
C ALA A 352 8.27 0.63 -18.56
N PRO A 353 7.26 -0.26 -18.59
CA PRO A 353 7.39 -1.59 -18.02
C PRO A 353 8.43 -2.39 -18.80
N ASN A 354 9.06 -3.36 -18.16
CA ASN A 354 9.95 -4.28 -18.84
C ASN A 354 9.13 -5.35 -19.56
N VAL A 355 8.86 -5.09 -20.84
CA VAL A 355 8.01 -5.92 -21.71
C VAL A 355 8.50 -7.34 -21.97
N ASN A 356 9.72 -7.67 -21.51
CA ASN A 356 10.33 -9.00 -21.67
C ASN A 356 10.27 -9.86 -20.39
N LEU A 357 9.71 -9.34 -19.30
CA LEU A 357 9.61 -10.10 -18.05
C LEU A 357 8.64 -11.26 -18.16
N LYS A 358 8.92 -12.24 -17.31
CA LYS A 358 8.01 -13.33 -16.99
C LYS A 358 7.80 -13.35 -15.49
N ASN A 359 6.57 -13.61 -15.05
CA ASN A 359 6.32 -13.79 -13.63
C ASN A 359 6.87 -15.14 -13.13
N LYS A 360 6.72 -15.38 -11.82
CA LYS A 360 7.16 -16.62 -11.17
C LYS A 360 6.49 -17.88 -11.73
N ALA A 361 5.30 -17.77 -12.30
CA ALA A 361 4.61 -18.86 -13.00
C ALA A 361 5.14 -19.07 -14.45
N GLY A 362 5.95 -18.14 -14.97
CA GLY A 362 6.52 -18.18 -16.31
C GLY A 362 5.68 -17.48 -17.37
N ASN A 363 4.57 -16.84 -16.99
CA ASN A 363 3.69 -16.10 -17.89
C ASN A 363 4.30 -14.76 -18.30
N PRO A 364 4.12 -14.33 -19.57
CA PRO A 364 4.69 -13.10 -20.08
C PRO A 364 4.01 -11.85 -19.50
N VAL A 365 4.56 -10.67 -19.84
CA VAL A 365 3.82 -9.40 -19.70
C VAL A 365 2.58 -9.42 -20.59
N LEU A 366 1.44 -8.94 -20.07
CA LEU A 366 0.17 -8.92 -20.80
C LEU A 366 0.36 -8.34 -22.21
N PRO A 367 -0.07 -9.02 -23.29
CA PRO A 367 0.17 -8.59 -24.68
C PRO A 367 -0.27 -7.14 -24.98
N ALA A 368 -1.34 -6.66 -24.35
CA ALA A 368 -1.80 -5.28 -24.49
C ALA A 368 -0.78 -4.28 -23.92
N ILE A 369 -0.17 -4.59 -22.77
CA ILE A 369 0.87 -3.77 -22.14
C ILE A 369 2.14 -3.80 -22.98
N SER A 370 2.62 -5.00 -23.33
CA SER A 370 3.86 -5.14 -24.09
C SER A 370 3.78 -4.48 -25.46
N SER A 371 2.64 -4.59 -26.16
CA SER A 371 2.42 -3.92 -27.46
C SER A 371 2.40 -2.39 -27.33
N LEU A 372 1.76 -1.86 -26.29
CA LEU A 372 1.65 -0.42 -26.06
C LEU A 372 3.01 0.21 -25.71
N TRP A 373 3.83 -0.51 -24.94
CA TRP A 373 5.07 0.03 -24.38
C TRP A 373 6.34 -0.38 -25.12
N ALA A 374 6.28 -1.29 -26.10
CA ALA A 374 7.45 -1.85 -26.78
C ALA A 374 8.42 -0.78 -27.33
N GLU A 375 7.92 0.24 -28.03
CA GLU A 375 8.77 1.28 -28.62
C GLU A 375 9.43 2.14 -27.52
N LYS A 376 8.67 2.53 -26.50
CA LYS A 376 9.20 3.35 -25.40
C LYS A 376 10.20 2.58 -24.55
N TYR A 377 9.91 1.31 -24.25
CA TYR A 377 10.85 0.43 -23.56
C TYR A 377 12.15 0.25 -24.36
N ALA A 378 12.07 -0.02 -25.67
CA ALA A 378 13.25 -0.17 -26.51
C ALA A 378 14.10 1.12 -26.57
N SER A 379 13.44 2.28 -26.65
CA SER A 379 14.10 3.59 -26.61
C SER A 379 14.81 3.84 -25.27
N GLN A 380 14.09 3.69 -24.16
CA GLN A 380 14.62 3.87 -22.80
C GLN A 380 15.75 2.88 -22.51
N SER A 381 15.59 1.61 -22.89
CA SER A 381 16.62 0.58 -22.72
C SER A 381 17.88 0.93 -23.49
N SER A 382 17.76 1.33 -24.76
CA SER A 382 18.89 1.72 -25.60
C SER A 382 19.59 2.99 -25.10
N ALA A 383 18.87 3.86 -24.40
CA ALA A 383 19.40 5.07 -23.77
C ALA A 383 20.06 4.81 -22.40
N GLY A 384 20.03 3.57 -21.88
CA GLY A 384 20.53 3.25 -20.54
C GLY A 384 19.67 3.85 -19.42
N PHE A 385 18.37 4.05 -19.68
CA PHE A 385 17.45 4.71 -18.76
C PHE A 385 17.23 3.91 -17.47
N PHE A 386 17.25 2.57 -17.50
CA PHE A 386 16.94 1.75 -16.33
C PHE A 386 18.17 1.60 -15.42
N THR A 387 18.25 2.43 -14.38
CA THR A 387 19.30 2.40 -13.35
C THR A 387 18.69 2.34 -11.94
N ALA A 388 19.47 1.91 -10.95
CA ALA A 388 19.04 1.90 -9.54
C ALA A 388 18.58 3.28 -9.01
N THR A 389 18.84 4.38 -9.72
CA THR A 389 18.47 5.75 -9.34
C THR A 389 17.37 6.36 -10.20
N THR A 390 16.77 5.60 -11.11
CA THR A 390 15.73 6.07 -12.07
C THR A 390 14.53 5.12 -12.12
N THR A 391 14.76 3.84 -11.80
CA THR A 391 13.72 2.82 -11.65
C THR A 391 14.29 1.59 -10.96
N THR A 392 13.48 0.97 -10.11
CA THR A 392 13.84 -0.27 -9.41
C THR A 392 13.60 -1.52 -10.26
N ILE A 393 13.00 -1.38 -11.46
CA ILE A 393 12.72 -2.51 -12.36
C ILE A 393 14.04 -3.00 -12.97
N SER A 394 14.55 -4.08 -12.40
CA SER A 394 15.76 -4.72 -12.89
C SER A 394 15.54 -5.34 -14.28
N THR A 395 16.57 -5.28 -15.10
CA THR A 395 16.66 -6.00 -16.39
C THR A 395 16.92 -7.52 -16.21
N GLY A 396 16.63 -8.09 -15.04
CA GLY A 396 16.79 -9.51 -14.72
C GLY A 396 17.84 -9.85 -13.66
N SER A 397 18.37 -8.86 -12.92
CA SER A 397 19.19 -9.03 -11.71
C SER A 397 19.27 -7.68 -10.97
N ILE A 398 18.78 -7.58 -9.73
CA ILE A 398 19.08 -6.42 -8.87
C ILE A 398 20.37 -6.73 -8.10
N PRO A 399 21.45 -5.94 -8.23
CA PRO A 399 22.40 -5.77 -7.14
C PRO A 399 21.77 -4.88 -6.07
N ASP A 400 21.79 -5.33 -4.82
CA ASP A 400 21.26 -4.63 -3.65
C ASP A 400 21.44 -3.11 -3.68
N ALA A 401 20.38 -2.39 -3.32
CA ALA A 401 20.34 -0.93 -3.16
C ALA A 401 21.22 -0.39 -2.01
N THR A 402 22.19 -1.16 -1.51
CA THR A 402 23.24 -0.61 -0.65
C THR A 402 24.27 0.12 -1.49
N THR A 403 24.10 1.43 -1.74
CA THR A 403 25.15 2.47 -1.73
C THR A 403 24.76 3.72 -2.54
N THR A 404 23.93 4.59 -1.96
CA THR A 404 23.97 6.03 -2.26
C THR A 404 24.17 6.85 -0.98
N ALA A 405 25.07 6.37 -0.11
CA ALA A 405 25.78 7.26 0.79
C ALA A 405 27.06 7.72 0.08
N SER A 406 27.05 8.97 -0.40
CA SER A 406 28.23 9.67 -0.92
C SER A 406 29.39 9.64 0.08
N ALA A 407 30.28 8.65 -0.04
CA ALA A 407 31.55 8.64 0.65
C ALA A 407 32.57 9.43 -0.18
N SER A 408 32.49 10.76 -0.15
CA SER A 408 33.63 11.60 -0.49
C SER A 408 34.69 11.46 0.60
N GLY A 409 35.57 10.46 0.45
CA GLY A 409 36.63 10.17 1.41
C GLY A 409 37.83 9.55 0.71
N SER A 410 38.69 10.40 0.16
CA SER A 410 40.02 10.00 -0.29
C SER A 410 40.81 9.37 0.86
N ALA A 411 41.13 8.08 0.75
CA ALA A 411 42.21 7.47 1.52
C ALA A 411 42.93 6.42 0.68
N SER A 412 44.07 6.85 0.14
CA SER A 412 45.12 5.98 -0.40
C SER A 412 45.69 5.09 0.71
N GLY A 413 45.70 3.78 0.51
CA GLY A 413 46.36 2.84 1.42
C GLY A 413 46.38 1.42 0.88
N SER A 414 47.47 1.05 0.21
CA SER A 414 47.77 -0.32 -0.20
C SER A 414 48.17 -1.15 1.03
N ALA A 415 47.56 -2.33 1.24
CA ALA A 415 48.21 -3.47 1.86
C ALA A 415 47.43 -4.78 1.64
N SER A 416 48.15 -5.77 1.13
CA SER A 416 47.81 -7.18 1.00
C SER A 416 47.68 -7.91 2.35
N GLY A 417 46.82 -8.92 2.44
CA GLY A 417 46.88 -9.90 3.55
C GLY A 417 45.76 -10.93 3.55
N SER A 418 46.14 -12.20 3.59
CA SER A 418 45.36 -13.43 3.42
C SER A 418 44.59 -13.92 4.68
N ALA A 419 43.43 -14.53 4.44
CA ALA A 419 42.74 -15.65 5.11
C ALA A 419 43.16 -16.16 6.52
N LYS A 420 42.20 -16.26 7.46
CA LYS A 420 41.60 -17.52 8.02
C LYS A 420 40.94 -17.34 9.40
N ALA A 421 39.70 -17.83 9.49
CA ALA A 421 39.05 -18.68 10.50
C ALA A 421 39.15 -18.46 12.04
N SER A 422 37.96 -18.55 12.64
CA SER A 422 37.57 -19.09 13.96
C SER A 422 37.71 -18.22 15.22
N ALA A 423 36.59 -18.02 15.95
CA ALA A 423 36.35 -18.69 17.24
C ALA A 423 34.99 -18.28 17.85
N SER A 424 34.30 -19.29 18.37
CA SER A 424 33.14 -19.27 19.28
C SER A 424 33.46 -18.66 20.66
N VAL A 425 32.52 -17.96 21.29
CA VAL A 425 32.36 -17.92 22.76
C VAL A 425 30.88 -17.80 23.15
N SER A 426 30.56 -18.54 24.22
CA SER A 426 29.30 -18.89 24.86
C SER A 426 28.70 -17.83 25.80
N ALA A 427 27.45 -18.11 26.19
CA ALA A 427 26.54 -17.37 27.04
C ALA A 427 26.89 -17.23 28.54
N SER A 428 26.37 -16.16 29.14
CA SER A 428 25.81 -16.01 30.51
C SER A 428 25.30 -14.56 30.61
N GLY A 429 24.18 -14.13 31.19
CA GLY A 429 23.31 -14.65 32.24
C GLY A 429 22.75 -13.43 33.00
N SER A 430 21.44 -13.19 32.90
CA SER A 430 20.53 -12.53 33.86
C SER A 430 20.90 -11.20 34.56
N ALA A 431 20.05 -10.18 34.42
CA ALA A 431 19.53 -9.40 35.54
C ALA A 431 18.25 -8.62 35.17
N LYS A 432 17.19 -8.82 35.98
CA LYS A 432 15.97 -8.01 36.05
C LYS A 432 16.29 -6.61 36.55
N ALA A 433 15.64 -5.59 35.98
CA ALA A 433 15.36 -4.35 36.68
C ALA A 433 14.03 -3.75 36.20
N SER A 434 13.10 -3.66 37.15
CA SER A 434 11.84 -2.92 37.10
C SER A 434 12.15 -1.41 37.13
N ALA A 435 11.51 -0.62 36.28
CA ALA A 435 11.41 0.82 36.49
C ALA A 435 10.01 1.33 36.10
N THR A 436 9.38 1.91 37.12
CA THR A 436 8.06 2.50 37.18
C THR A 436 7.97 3.78 36.35
N ALA A 437 6.77 4.02 35.84
CA ALA A 437 6.33 5.25 35.18
C ALA A 437 6.69 6.54 35.93
N SER A 438 7.06 7.57 35.17
CA SER A 438 6.90 8.97 35.55
C SER A 438 6.47 9.79 34.35
N SER A 439 5.32 10.43 34.50
CA SER A 439 4.77 11.47 33.65
C SER A 439 5.45 12.81 33.97
N SER A 440 5.74 13.61 32.94
CA SER A 440 5.69 15.07 33.04
C SER A 440 5.73 15.73 31.65
N ALA A 441 4.72 16.55 31.42
CA ALA A 441 4.48 17.39 30.25
C ALA A 441 5.48 18.55 30.10
N ALA A 442 5.57 19.11 28.89
CA ALA A 442 5.39 20.55 28.63
C ALA A 442 5.40 20.85 27.12
N ALA A 443 4.21 21.04 26.54
CA ALA A 443 4.03 21.71 25.25
C ALA A 443 3.84 23.22 25.49
N THR A 444 4.67 24.03 24.85
CA THR A 444 4.66 25.49 24.93
C THR A 444 3.59 26.04 23.99
N LYS A 445 2.52 26.61 24.55
CA LYS A 445 1.52 27.41 23.80
C LYS A 445 2.01 28.84 23.62
N SER A 446 1.99 29.36 22.39
CA SER A 446 1.95 30.81 22.13
C SER A 446 0.51 31.24 21.83
N ALA A 447 0.00 32.19 22.61
CA ALA A 447 -1.30 32.82 22.43
C ALA A 447 -1.22 33.99 21.43
N GLY A 448 -2.27 34.14 20.62
CA GLY A 448 -2.49 35.29 19.74
C GLY A 448 -3.98 35.50 19.42
N ALA A 449 -4.63 36.29 20.29
CA ALA A 449 -5.80 37.16 20.10
C ALA A 449 -6.95 36.77 19.12
N GLY A 450 -8.07 36.35 19.70
CA GLY A 450 -9.33 37.12 19.76
C GLY A 450 -10.08 37.49 18.46
N ASN A 451 -11.26 36.90 18.28
CA ASN A 451 -12.46 37.69 18.00
C ASN A 451 -13.75 36.93 18.38
N THR A 452 -14.58 37.58 19.19
CA THR A 452 -15.93 37.19 19.60
C THR A 452 -16.95 37.57 18.53
N VAL A 453 -17.82 36.65 18.12
CA VAL A 453 -19.10 36.96 17.47
C VAL A 453 -20.21 36.12 18.09
N GLN A 454 -21.33 36.81 18.38
CA GLN A 454 -22.54 36.33 19.04
C GLN A 454 -23.25 35.20 18.29
N VAL A 455 -23.73 34.20 19.03
CA VAL A 455 -24.74 33.24 18.56
C VAL A 455 -26.11 33.71 19.03
N ALA A 456 -26.98 34.06 18.08
CA ALA A 456 -28.41 34.18 18.28
C ALA A 456 -29.07 32.87 17.81
N GLY A 457 -29.87 32.27 18.68
CA GLY A 457 -30.49 30.97 18.45
C GLY A 457 -31.61 30.98 17.41
N LEU A 458 -31.88 29.78 16.87
CA LEU A 458 -33.19 29.47 16.30
C LEU A 458 -33.49 27.99 16.56
N THR A 459 -34.49 27.76 17.40
CA THR A 459 -35.15 26.49 17.67
C THR A 459 -36.02 26.11 16.47
N ALA A 460 -35.89 24.88 15.98
CA ALA A 460 -36.88 24.28 15.09
C ALA A 460 -37.23 22.86 15.56
N LEU A 461 -38.53 22.69 15.79
CA LEU A 461 -39.25 21.51 16.26
C LEU A 461 -39.37 20.50 15.11
N PHE A 462 -39.08 19.21 15.33
CA PHE A 462 -39.60 18.13 14.49
C PHE A 462 -40.31 17.09 15.34
N GLY A 463 -41.60 16.94 15.04
CA GLY A 463 -42.51 16.00 15.68
C GLY A 463 -42.39 14.60 15.10
N PHE A 464 -42.43 13.63 16.01
CA PHE A 464 -42.65 12.22 15.76
C PHE A 464 -44.03 11.96 15.12
N ILE A 465 -44.08 11.16 14.06
CA ILE A 465 -45.24 10.31 13.75
C ILE A 465 -44.73 8.92 13.36
N ALA A 466 -45.10 7.93 14.18
CA ALA A 466 -45.10 6.51 13.85
C ALA A 466 -46.47 5.94 14.21
N ALA A 467 -47.12 5.25 13.27
CA ALA A 467 -48.16 4.22 13.49
C ALA A 467 -48.61 3.71 12.10
N LEU A 468 -48.23 2.49 11.75
CA LEU A 468 -48.98 1.22 11.87
C LEU A 468 -49.96 0.98 10.71
N ALA A 469 -49.77 -0.14 10.00
CA ALA A 469 -50.84 -0.87 9.33
C ALA A 469 -50.54 -2.37 9.40
N LEU A 470 -51.61 -3.11 9.71
CA LEU A 470 -51.75 -4.57 9.61
C LEU A 470 -51.50 -5.09 8.19
#